data_AF-A0A935RLI9-F1
#
_entry.id   AF-A0A935RLI9-F1
#
_cell.length_a   1.000
_cell.length_b   1.000
_cell.length_c   1.000
_cell.angle_alpha   90.00
_cell.angle_beta   90.00
_cell.angle_gamma   90.00
#
_symmetry.space_group_name_H-M   'P 1'
#
loop_
_entity.id
_entity.type
_entity.pdbx_description
1 polymer ?
#
loop_
_entity_poly.entity_id
_entity_poly.type
_entity_poly.pdbx_seq_one_letter_code
_entity_poly.pdbx_strand_id
1 'polypeptide(L)'
;MAIDLKFYPEADDLYRAIPQIKEQLQLNIELAAPSDFIPELPDWQNRCEFITREGSVSFYNYDPYSQALSKIERGHDQDVADVTSMFRDGLLTHEKLLSLFNEIKPHLYKYPAIDPKTFSDAVDQVVRSEIDH
;
A
#
# COMPACT_ATOMS: atom_id res chain seq x y z
N MET A 1 17.24 -2.68 -5.70
CA MET A 1 15.79 -2.88 -5.59
C MET A 1 15.54 -3.54 -4.25
N ALA A 2 14.71 -2.94 -3.40
CA ALA A 2 14.28 -3.54 -2.14
C ALA A 2 13.02 -4.39 -2.38
N ILE A 3 12.79 -5.38 -1.52
CA ILE A 3 11.56 -6.17 -1.48
C ILE A 3 10.83 -5.81 -0.18
N ASP A 4 9.64 -5.26 -0.34
CA ASP A 4 8.77 -4.88 0.79
C ASP A 4 7.87 -6.06 1.15
N LEU A 5 7.82 -6.42 2.44
CA LEU A 5 7.07 -7.59 2.92
C LEU A 5 6.27 -7.26 4.18
N LYS A 6 5.06 -7.81 4.27
CA LYS A 6 4.27 -7.94 5.50
C LYS A 6 3.84 -9.38 5.67
N PHE A 7 4.09 -9.95 6.84
CA PHE A 7 3.57 -11.27 7.19
C PHE A 7 2.14 -11.16 7.71
N TYR A 8 1.26 -12.01 7.19
CA TYR A 8 -0.12 -12.11 7.67
C TYR A 8 -0.60 -13.57 7.67
N PRO A 9 -1.05 -14.12 8.81
CA PRO A 9 -0.92 -13.54 10.16
C PRO A 9 0.56 -13.37 10.54
N GLU A 10 0.82 -12.54 11.56
CA GLU A 10 2.18 -12.38 12.07
C GLU A 10 2.74 -13.72 12.59
N ALA A 11 4.01 -13.99 12.27
CA ALA A 11 4.70 -15.21 12.67
C ALA A 11 6.15 -14.88 13.08
N ASP A 12 6.44 -14.92 14.38
CA ASP A 12 7.75 -14.56 14.95
C ASP A 12 8.91 -15.35 14.32
N ASP A 13 8.69 -16.64 14.06
CA ASP A 13 9.70 -17.50 13.42
C ASP A 13 10.10 -17.00 12.01
N LEU A 14 9.16 -16.43 11.25
CA LEU A 14 9.46 -15.84 9.94
C LEU A 14 10.29 -14.56 10.11
N TYR A 15 9.92 -13.70 11.06
CA TYR A 15 10.68 -12.48 11.36
C TYR A 15 12.12 -12.80 11.79
N ARG A 16 12.35 -13.88 12.54
CA ARG A 16 13.69 -14.34 12.92
C ARG A 16 14.49 -14.93 11.75
N ALA A 17 13.83 -15.56 10.79
CA ALA A 17 14.49 -16.19 9.64
C ALA A 17 14.90 -15.18 8.55
N ILE A 18 14.10 -14.13 8.33
CA ILE A 18 14.33 -13.15 7.25
C ILE A 18 15.73 -12.51 7.26
N PRO A 19 16.31 -12.08 8.40
CA PRO A 19 17.66 -11.51 8.42
C PRO A 19 18.71 -12.45 7.82
N GLN A 20 18.65 -13.74 8.15
CA GLN A 20 19.58 -14.74 7.64
C GLN A 20 19.39 -14.96 6.13
N ILE A 21 18.12 -15.04 5.68
CA ILE A 21 17.79 -15.20 4.26
C ILE A 21 18.25 -13.98 3.45
N LYS A 22 18.03 -12.77 3.97
CA LYS A 22 18.47 -11.50 3.38
C LYS A 22 19.97 -11.50 3.12
N GLU A 23 20.76 -11.89 4.12
CA GLU A 23 22.22 -11.96 4.03
C GLU A 23 22.69 -13.05 3.05
N GLN A 24 22.12 -14.25 3.13
CA GLN A 24 22.48 -15.38 2.28
C GLN A 24 22.19 -15.11 0.79
N LEU A 25 21.05 -14.47 0.49
CA LEU A 25 20.64 -14.16 -0.87
C LEU A 25 21.16 -12.79 -1.35
N GLN A 26 21.83 -12.03 -0.48
CA GLN A 26 22.29 -10.66 -0.76
C GLN A 26 21.17 -9.73 -1.26
N LEU A 27 19.97 -9.89 -0.68
CA LEU A 27 18.80 -9.09 -1.03
C LEU A 27 18.68 -7.89 -0.09
N ASN A 28 18.00 -6.82 -0.54
CA ASN A 28 17.48 -5.82 0.38
C ASN A 28 16.02 -6.13 0.67
N ILE A 29 15.70 -6.47 1.91
CA ILE A 29 14.34 -6.72 2.38
C ILE A 29 13.99 -5.64 3.41
N GLU A 30 12.80 -5.07 3.26
CA GLU A 30 12.20 -4.08 4.14
C GLU A 30 10.86 -4.60 4.66
N LEU A 31 10.65 -4.52 5.98
CA LEU A 31 9.36 -4.85 6.59
C LEU A 31 8.51 -3.59 6.56
N ALA A 32 7.90 -3.36 5.41
CA ALA A 32 7.12 -2.17 5.11
C ALA A 32 5.83 -2.56 4.39
N ALA A 33 4.74 -1.90 4.73
CA ALA A 33 3.44 -2.04 4.10
C ALA A 33 2.71 -0.70 4.05
N PRO A 34 1.66 -0.57 3.22
CA PRO A 34 0.80 0.61 3.23
C PRO A 34 0.29 0.99 4.63
N SER A 35 0.06 0.00 5.50
CA SER A 35 -0.39 0.18 6.89
C SER A 35 0.57 0.98 7.78
N ASP A 36 1.83 1.12 7.38
CA ASP A 36 2.85 1.88 8.12
C ASP A 36 2.79 3.38 7.80
N PHE A 37 2.13 3.74 6.69
CA PHE A 37 2.00 5.12 6.21
C PHE A 37 0.59 5.67 6.41
N ILE A 38 -0.44 4.81 6.29
CA ILE A 38 -1.85 5.19 6.46
C ILE A 38 -2.60 4.12 7.27
N PRO A 39 -3.76 4.44 7.89
CA PRO A 39 -4.61 3.42 8.49
C PRO A 39 -4.96 2.32 7.50
N GLU A 40 -4.99 1.06 7.97
CA GLU A 40 -5.46 -0.08 7.17
C GLU A 40 -6.87 0.19 6.63
N LEU A 41 -7.06 -0.01 5.32
CA LEU A 41 -8.37 0.15 4.71
C LEU A 41 -9.30 -0.98 5.17
N PRO A 42 -10.60 -0.71 5.37
CA PRO A 42 -11.56 -1.77 5.64
C PRO A 42 -11.49 -2.85 4.57
N ASP A 43 -11.50 -4.12 4.99
CA ASP A 43 -11.53 -5.29 4.09
C ASP A 43 -10.32 -5.40 3.13
N TRP A 44 -9.17 -4.82 3.47
CA TRP A 44 -7.98 -4.84 2.61
C TRP A 44 -7.51 -6.27 2.31
N GLN A 45 -7.64 -7.21 3.25
CA GLN A 45 -7.19 -8.58 3.07
C GLN A 45 -7.91 -9.29 1.91
N ASN A 46 -9.19 -9.03 1.72
CA ASN A 46 -9.99 -9.63 0.64
C ASN A 46 -9.70 -9.01 -0.72
N ARG A 47 -9.03 -7.84 -0.75
CA ARG A 47 -8.58 -7.18 -1.98
C ARG A 47 -7.12 -7.48 -2.33
N CYS A 48 -6.41 -8.22 -1.49
CA CYS A 48 -5.07 -8.70 -1.83
C CYS A 48 -5.15 -9.74 -2.94
N GLU A 49 -4.37 -9.56 -4.00
CA GLU A 49 -4.41 -10.42 -5.18
C GLU A 49 -3.42 -11.59 -5.01
N PHE A 50 -3.90 -12.82 -5.16
CA PHE A 50 -3.04 -14.00 -5.06
C PHE A 50 -2.02 -14.06 -6.20
N ILE A 51 -0.75 -14.30 -5.85
CA ILE A 51 0.34 -14.47 -6.80
C ILE A 51 0.64 -15.97 -6.99
N THR A 52 1.07 -16.62 -5.90
CA THR A 52 1.48 -18.04 -5.91
C THR A 52 1.49 -18.60 -4.49
N ARG A 53 1.63 -19.92 -4.38
CA ARG A 53 1.81 -20.62 -3.10
C ARG A 53 3.01 -21.56 -3.20
N GLU A 54 3.95 -21.37 -2.28
CA GLU A 54 5.11 -22.23 -2.11
C GLU A 54 4.99 -22.97 -0.78
N GLY A 55 4.64 -24.26 -0.84
CA GLY A 55 4.42 -25.09 0.34
C GLY A 55 3.31 -24.56 1.25
N SER A 56 3.68 -24.14 2.46
CA SER A 56 2.75 -23.58 3.46
C SER A 56 2.59 -22.06 3.40
N VAL A 57 3.27 -21.38 2.46
CA VAL A 57 3.26 -19.91 2.35
C VAL A 57 2.58 -19.49 1.05
N SER A 58 1.59 -18.61 1.15
CA SER A 58 0.93 -17.97 0.01
C SER A 58 1.39 -16.53 -0.13
N PHE A 59 1.66 -16.10 -1.35
CA PHE A 59 2.11 -14.76 -1.69
C PHE A 59 0.98 -13.98 -2.35
N TYR A 60 0.83 -12.72 -1.96
CA TYR A 60 -0.21 -11.83 -2.46
C TYR A 60 0.38 -10.45 -2.77
N ASN A 61 -0.13 -9.79 -3.80
CA ASN A 61 0.00 -8.34 -3.91
C ASN A 61 -0.88 -7.71 -2.83
N TYR A 62 -0.36 -6.69 -2.15
CA TYR A 62 -1.15 -5.93 -1.18
C TYR A 62 -2.29 -5.20 -1.90
N ASP A 63 -3.43 -5.01 -1.20
CA ASP A 63 -4.60 -4.26 -1.69
C ASP A 63 -4.21 -3.03 -2.52
N PRO A 64 -4.61 -2.97 -3.81
CA PRO A 64 -4.20 -1.90 -4.71
C PRO A 64 -4.66 -0.52 -4.23
N TYR A 65 -5.81 -0.42 -3.56
CA TYR A 65 -6.28 0.87 -3.02
C TYR A 65 -5.42 1.34 -1.83
N SER A 66 -5.00 0.41 -0.98
CA SER A 66 -4.09 0.71 0.12
C SER A 66 -2.74 1.19 -0.41
N GLN A 67 -2.21 0.51 -1.43
CA GLN A 67 -0.97 0.93 -2.10
C GLN A 67 -1.10 2.31 -2.74
N ALA A 68 -2.22 2.60 -3.42
CA ALA A 68 -2.43 3.89 -4.07
C ALA A 68 -2.51 5.02 -3.04
N LEU A 69 -3.31 4.86 -1.98
CA LEU A 69 -3.45 5.89 -0.95
C LEU A 69 -2.16 6.14 -0.18
N SER A 70 -1.36 5.10 0.13
CA SER A 70 -0.05 5.31 0.78
C SER A 70 0.95 6.00 -0.14
N LYS A 71 0.92 5.72 -1.46
CA LYS A 71 1.73 6.41 -2.46
C LYS A 71 1.33 7.90 -2.59
N ILE A 72 0.03 8.19 -2.63
CA ILE A 72 -0.47 9.57 -2.66
C ILE A 72 -0.06 10.36 -1.41
N GLU A 73 -0.10 9.72 -0.23
CA GLU A 73 0.34 10.34 1.03
C GLU A 73 1.84 10.70 0.99
N ARG A 74 2.69 9.78 0.51
CA ARG A 74 4.14 9.99 0.42
C ARG A 74 4.55 10.99 -0.66
N GLY A 75 3.84 10.99 -1.79
CA GLY A 75 3.90 12.03 -2.81
C GLY A 75 5.23 12.15 -3.56
N HIS A 76 6.08 11.12 -3.61
CA HIS A 76 7.29 11.17 -4.43
C HIS A 76 6.95 11.11 -5.93
N ASP A 77 7.85 11.62 -6.79
CA ASP A 77 7.63 11.62 -8.24
C ASP A 77 7.31 10.22 -8.82
N GLN A 78 7.98 9.18 -8.29
CA GLN A 78 7.70 7.80 -8.68
C GLN A 78 6.34 7.31 -8.17
N ASP A 79 5.93 7.73 -6.96
CA ASP A 79 4.64 7.34 -6.37
C ASP A 79 3.48 7.87 -7.23
N VAL A 80 3.60 9.10 -7.75
CA VAL A 80 2.61 9.68 -8.67
C VAL A 80 2.52 8.90 -9.98
N ALA A 81 3.66 8.59 -10.60
CA ALA A 81 3.70 7.83 -11.86
C ALA A 81 3.12 6.42 -11.72
N ASP A 82 3.36 5.78 -10.57
CA ASP A 82 2.79 4.47 -10.25
C ASP A 82 1.27 4.55 -10.12
N VAL A 83 0.73 5.53 -9.37
CA VAL A 83 -0.72 5.69 -9.17
C VAL A 83 -1.45 5.96 -10.49
N THR A 84 -0.92 6.82 -11.35
CA THR A 84 -1.47 7.04 -12.71
C THR A 84 -1.48 5.75 -13.53
N SER A 85 -0.40 4.95 -13.46
CA SER A 85 -0.37 3.65 -14.14
C SER A 85 -1.42 2.69 -13.58
N MET A 86 -1.66 2.68 -12.27
CA MET A 86 -2.68 1.84 -11.63
C MET A 86 -4.11 2.20 -12.09
N PHE A 87 -4.41 3.49 -12.28
CA PHE A 87 -5.68 3.93 -12.87
C PHE A 87 -5.81 3.50 -14.32
N ARG A 88 -4.79 3.78 -15.14
CA ARG A 88 -4.76 3.41 -16.56
C ARG A 88 -4.94 1.90 -16.77
N ASP A 89 -4.33 1.09 -15.91
CA ASP A 89 -4.35 -0.37 -16.01
C ASP A 89 -5.64 -0.97 -15.39
N GLY A 90 -6.56 -0.13 -14.91
CA GLY A 90 -7.89 -0.54 -14.42
C GLY A 90 -7.89 -1.15 -13.01
N LEU A 91 -6.80 -1.01 -12.25
CA LEU A 91 -6.70 -1.52 -10.88
C LEU A 91 -7.51 -0.68 -9.88
N LEU A 92 -7.79 0.57 -10.24
CA LEU A 92 -8.44 1.56 -9.38
C LEU A 92 -9.66 2.18 -10.07
N THR A 93 -10.69 2.50 -9.28
CA THR A 93 -11.74 3.43 -9.69
C THR A 93 -11.76 4.65 -8.77
N HIS A 94 -12.04 5.82 -9.34
CA HIS A 94 -12.12 7.08 -8.61
C HIS A 94 -13.09 7.01 -7.43
N GLU A 95 -14.29 6.49 -7.68
CA GLU A 95 -15.34 6.35 -6.68
C GLU A 95 -14.89 5.50 -5.49
N LYS A 96 -14.26 4.35 -5.77
CA LYS A 96 -13.84 3.44 -4.71
C LYS A 96 -12.64 4.00 -3.93
N LEU A 97 -11.69 4.66 -4.60
CA LEU A 97 -10.56 5.32 -3.94
C LEU A 97 -11.05 6.39 -2.96
N LEU A 98 -11.95 7.27 -3.40
CA LEU A 98 -12.53 8.32 -2.57
C LEU A 98 -13.36 7.76 -1.41
N SER A 99 -14.18 6.71 -1.67
CA SER A 99 -14.95 6.04 -0.62
C SER A 99 -14.03 5.51 0.48
N LEU A 100 -12.99 4.76 0.11
CA LEU A 100 -12.06 4.15 1.07
C LEU A 100 -11.26 5.22 1.83
N PHE A 101 -10.82 6.29 1.15
CA PHE A 101 -10.16 7.41 1.81
C PHE A 101 -11.05 8.05 2.88
N ASN A 102 -12.33 8.28 2.57
CA ASN A 102 -13.29 8.83 3.52
C ASN A 102 -13.52 7.90 4.73
N GLU A 103 -13.44 6.58 4.55
CA GLU A 103 -13.55 5.61 5.65
C GLU A 103 -12.35 5.67 6.62
N ILE A 104 -11.13 5.92 6.11
CA ILE A 104 -9.94 6.04 6.96
C ILE A 104 -9.67 7.45 7.50
N LYS A 105 -10.25 8.49 6.88
CA LYS A 105 -10.05 9.89 7.26
C LYS A 105 -10.26 10.18 8.76
N PRO A 106 -11.29 9.64 9.43
CA PRO A 106 -11.49 9.81 10.87
C PRO A 106 -10.40 9.15 11.74
N HIS A 107 -9.59 8.27 11.17
CA HIS A 107 -8.56 7.50 11.87
C HIS A 107 -7.14 8.05 11.68
N LEU A 108 -6.96 9.08 10.84
CA LEU A 108 -5.65 9.68 10.54
C LEU A 108 -4.96 10.25 11.79
N TYR A 109 -5.70 10.60 12.85
CA TYR A 109 -5.12 11.08 14.12
C TYR A 109 -4.19 10.05 14.80
N LYS A 110 -4.27 8.76 14.44
CA LYS A 110 -3.36 7.71 14.91
C LYS A 110 -2.00 7.73 14.21
N TYR A 111 -1.89 8.48 13.12
CA TYR A 111 -0.71 8.61 12.27
C TYR A 111 -0.21 10.06 12.32
N PRO A 112 0.52 10.46 13.38
CA PRO A 112 0.88 11.86 13.63
C PRO A 112 1.83 12.46 12.59
N ALA A 113 2.44 11.63 11.72
CA ALA A 113 3.27 12.09 10.61
C ALA A 113 2.44 12.62 9.43
N ILE A 114 1.16 12.24 9.33
CA ILE A 114 0.27 12.67 8.25
C ILE A 114 -0.34 14.03 8.61
N ASP A 115 -0.27 14.99 7.69
CA ASP A 115 -1.14 16.17 7.71
C ASP A 115 -2.46 15.86 6.99
N PRO A 116 -3.61 15.77 7.69
CA PRO A 116 -4.86 15.31 7.06
C PRO A 116 -5.37 16.21 5.94
N LYS A 117 -5.04 17.52 5.99
CA LYS A 117 -5.44 18.47 4.97
C LYS A 117 -4.64 18.23 3.69
N THR A 118 -3.30 18.20 3.80
CA THR A 118 -2.39 17.96 2.68
C THR A 118 -2.70 16.62 2.01
N PHE A 119 -2.94 15.57 2.79
CA PHE A 119 -3.32 14.27 2.23
C PHE A 119 -4.67 14.31 1.51
N SER A 120 -5.67 14.99 2.07
CA SER A 120 -6.97 15.16 1.38
C SER A 120 -6.82 15.92 0.06
N ASP A 121 -6.05 17.01 0.06
CA ASP A 121 -5.82 17.83 -1.13
C ASP A 121 -5.09 17.01 -2.22
N ALA A 122 -4.13 16.17 -1.84
CA ALA A 122 -3.41 15.28 -2.75
C ALA A 122 -4.32 14.22 -3.39
N VAL A 123 -5.20 13.59 -2.60
CA VAL A 123 -6.20 12.63 -3.12
C VAL A 123 -7.16 13.31 -4.10
N ASP A 124 -7.67 14.49 -3.74
CA ASP A 124 -8.57 15.26 -4.61
C ASP A 124 -7.88 15.67 -5.92
N GLN A 125 -6.60 16.05 -5.86
CA GLN A 125 -5.82 16.42 -7.04
C GLN A 125 -5.65 15.24 -7.99
N VAL A 126 -5.25 14.07 -7.48
CA VAL A 126 -5.06 12.86 -8.31
C VAL A 126 -6.37 12.45 -8.98
N VAL A 127 -7.49 12.46 -8.24
CA VAL A 127 -8.78 12.11 -8.83
C VAL A 127 -9.20 13.10 -9.93
N ARG A 128 -8.90 14.39 -9.79
CA ARG A 128 -9.19 15.37 -10.83
C ARG A 128 -8.32 15.17 -12.07
N SER A 129 -7.02 14.95 -11.91
CA SER A 129 -6.11 14.78 -13.06
C SER A 129 -6.45 13.55 -13.90
N GLU A 130 -6.93 12.47 -13.27
CA GLU A 130 -7.27 11.22 -13.95
C GLU A 130 -8.68 11.25 -14.59
N ILE A 131 -9.50 12.28 -14.33
CA ILE A 131 -10.77 12.52 -15.03
C ILE A 131 -10.56 13.34 -16.31
N ASP A 132 -9.52 14.17 -16.36
CA ASP A 132 -9.21 15.05 -17.50
C ASP A 132 -8.42 14.34 -18.63
N HIS A 133 -8.27 13.01 -18.57
CA HIS A 133 -7.58 12.15 -19.54
C HIS A 133 -8.52 11.08 -20.15
#